data_AF-A0A812N6D0-F1
#
_entry.id   AF-A0A812N6D0-F1
#
_cell.length_a   1.000
_cell.length_b   1.000
_cell.length_c   1.000
_cell.angle_alpha   90.00
_cell.angle_beta   90.00
_cell.angle_gamma   90.00
#
_symmetry.space_group_name_H-M   'P 1'
#
loop_
_entity.id
_entity.type
_entity.pdbx_description
1 polymer ?
#
loop_
_entity_poly.entity_id
_entity_poly.type
_entity_poly.pdbx_seq_one_letter_code
_entity_poly.pdbx_strand_id
1 'polypeptide(L)'
;MLCLFRKVFSLGCGRRRPSKTYRVTLKKQALEEHFGIVITYNKRGEGLLIKEVGQESAVSQWMREHPDRPIRIGCAILAINGEDQIEPMLKQLEMSCQLDLLITAELTASQQQMLHGSLQKTVPSFVVQSLSRVAANESAERDVCAICCEELEPGSPSSWPMQLPCGHLFHAPCVKTWLVTRSRRCPMCNQAVELKAPLPREVLPNASLSFH
;
A
#
# COMPACT_ATOMS: atom_id res chain seq x y z
N MET A 1 -30.02 -33.24 -38.42
CA MET A 1 -29.31 -32.81 -37.19
C MET A 1 -28.47 -31.59 -37.51
N LEU A 2 -28.77 -30.45 -36.85
CA LEU A 2 -27.95 -29.25 -36.60
C LEU A 2 -27.28 -28.56 -37.83
N CYS A 3 -27.34 -27.25 -38.07
CA CYS A 3 -27.44 -26.12 -37.15
C CYS A 3 -28.07 -24.91 -37.88
N LEU A 4 -28.99 -24.25 -37.18
CA LEU A 4 -29.65 -23.01 -37.57
C LEU A 4 -28.97 -21.78 -36.93
N PHE A 5 -29.23 -20.62 -37.54
CA PHE A 5 -29.12 -19.25 -37.03
C PHE A 5 -27.74 -18.55 -37.02
N ARG A 6 -27.51 -17.85 -38.14
CA ARG A 6 -26.92 -16.51 -38.17
C ARG A 6 -27.60 -15.62 -37.11
N LYS A 7 -26.84 -15.08 -36.17
CA LYS A 7 -27.13 -13.79 -35.54
C LYS A 7 -25.90 -12.91 -35.64
N VAL A 8 -26.04 -11.93 -36.52
CA VAL A 8 -25.18 -10.75 -36.66
C VAL A 8 -25.26 -9.99 -35.33
N PHE A 9 -24.14 -9.91 -34.61
CA PHE A 9 -23.97 -8.90 -33.56
C PHE A 9 -23.19 -7.73 -34.16
N SER A 10 -23.93 -6.81 -34.75
CA SER A 10 -23.52 -5.43 -34.95
C SER A 10 -23.91 -4.64 -33.71
N LEU A 11 -22.98 -4.46 -32.77
CA LEU A 11 -23.10 -3.44 -31.73
C LEU A 11 -21.74 -2.77 -31.52
N GLY A 12 -21.68 -1.50 -31.91
CA GLY A 12 -20.81 -0.50 -31.29
C GLY A 12 -19.35 -0.54 -31.67
N CYS A 13 -19.01 0.06 -32.82
CA CYS A 13 -17.71 0.69 -33.04
C CYS A 13 -17.58 1.90 -32.08
N GLY A 14 -17.44 1.63 -30.78
CA GLY A 14 -16.87 2.58 -29.84
C GLY A 14 -15.37 2.47 -29.99
N ARG A 15 -14.73 3.46 -30.63
CA ARG A 15 -13.27 3.60 -30.60
C ARG A 15 -12.83 3.67 -29.13
N ARG A 16 -12.53 2.52 -28.50
CA ARG A 16 -11.86 2.49 -27.22
C ARG A 16 -10.50 3.11 -27.48
N ARG A 17 -10.27 4.29 -26.90
CA ARG A 17 -8.91 4.84 -26.78
C ARG A 17 -8.05 3.71 -26.19
N PRO A 18 -6.86 3.42 -26.72
CA PRO A 18 -5.98 2.44 -26.11
C PRO A 18 -5.68 2.95 -24.69
N SER A 19 -6.35 2.36 -23.70
CA SER A 19 -6.03 2.56 -22.30
C SER A 19 -4.55 2.25 -22.16
N LYS A 20 -3.73 3.22 -21.75
CA LYS A 20 -2.28 3.06 -21.62
C LYS A 20 -1.95 2.10 -20.47
N THR A 21 -2.19 0.81 -20.71
CA THR A 21 -1.80 -0.27 -19.82
C THR A 21 -0.39 -0.69 -20.15
N TYR A 22 0.38 -1.05 -19.14
CA TYR A 22 1.73 -1.57 -19.31
C TYR A 22 2.02 -2.66 -18.28
N ARG A 23 2.98 -3.52 -18.63
CA ARG A 23 3.42 -4.61 -17.77
C ARG A 23 4.64 -4.21 -16.95
N VAL A 24 4.66 -4.67 -15.71
CA VAL A 24 5.75 -4.48 -14.75
C VAL A 24 6.09 -5.83 -14.15
N THR A 25 7.37 -6.19 -14.13
CA THR A 25 7.84 -7.41 -13.47
C THR A 25 8.68 -7.02 -12.27
N LEU A 26 8.17 -7.29 -11.07
CA LEU A 26 8.88 -7.06 -9.82
C LEU A 26 9.43 -8.37 -9.28
N LYS A 27 10.64 -8.34 -8.71
CA LYS A 27 11.29 -9.51 -8.10
C LYS A 27 11.86 -9.16 -6.74
N LYS A 28 11.77 -10.10 -5.80
CA LYS A 28 12.42 -10.07 -4.49
C LYS A 28 13.16 -11.39 -4.26
N GLN A 29 14.15 -11.40 -3.37
CA GLN A 29 15.01 -12.57 -3.16
C GLN A 29 14.38 -13.56 -2.19
N ALA A 30 13.61 -13.08 -1.21
CA ALA A 30 12.98 -13.90 -0.18
C ALA A 30 11.50 -13.52 0.02
N LEU A 31 10.70 -14.41 0.63
CA LEU A 31 9.27 -14.16 0.84
C LEU A 31 9.01 -13.11 1.92
N GLU A 32 9.92 -12.98 2.88
CA GLU A 32 9.91 -11.97 3.94
C GLU A 32 10.20 -10.55 3.44
N GLU A 33 10.84 -10.40 2.28
CA GLU A 33 11.05 -9.10 1.66
C GLU A 33 9.75 -8.51 1.10
N HIS A 34 9.66 -7.19 1.04
CA HIS A 34 8.51 -6.51 0.46
C HIS A 34 8.80 -6.02 -0.97
N PHE A 35 7.79 -6.09 -1.84
CA PHE A 35 7.88 -5.49 -3.18
C PHE A 35 8.01 -3.96 -3.13
N GLY A 36 7.61 -3.32 -2.03
CA GLY A 36 7.62 -1.86 -1.88
C GLY A 36 6.45 -1.17 -2.56
N ILE A 37 5.32 -1.87 -2.75
CA ILE A 37 4.03 -1.27 -3.10
C ILE A 37 3.11 -1.38 -1.89
N VAL A 38 2.46 -0.27 -1.54
CA VAL A 38 1.33 -0.27 -0.62
C VAL A 38 0.08 -0.01 -1.43
N ILE A 39 -0.90 -0.88 -1.26
CA ILE A 39 -2.15 -0.85 -2.02
C ILE A 39 -3.34 -0.47 -1.14
N THR A 40 -4.41 -0.01 -1.79
CA THR A 40 -5.74 0.12 -1.20
C THR A 40 -6.75 -0.48 -2.17
N TYR A 41 -7.75 -1.15 -1.64
CA TYR A 41 -8.82 -1.77 -2.42
C TYR A 41 -10.11 -1.71 -1.61
N ASN A 42 -11.23 -2.04 -2.26
CA ASN A 42 -12.50 -2.24 -1.57
C ASN A 42 -13.15 -3.56 -1.99
N LYS A 43 -14.09 -4.02 -1.18
CA LYS A 43 -14.87 -5.23 -1.47
C LYS A 43 -15.86 -5.06 -2.62
N ARG A 44 -15.99 -3.87 -3.19
CA ARG A 44 -16.88 -3.59 -4.33
C ARG A 44 -16.25 -3.94 -5.68
N GLY A 45 -14.98 -4.35 -5.70
CA GLY A 45 -14.31 -4.73 -6.95
C GLY A 45 -13.72 -3.55 -7.72
N GLU A 46 -13.53 -2.38 -7.10
CA GLU A 46 -13.01 -1.19 -7.80
C GLU A 46 -11.49 -1.26 -8.08
N GLY A 47 -10.89 -2.44 -7.95
CA GLY A 47 -9.48 -2.73 -8.26
C GLY A 47 -8.51 -2.43 -7.12
N LEU A 48 -7.25 -2.85 -7.31
CA LEU A 48 -6.15 -2.57 -6.39
C LEU A 48 -5.46 -1.28 -6.83
N LEU A 49 -5.44 -0.26 -5.97
CA LEU A 49 -4.81 1.03 -6.24
C LEU A 49 -3.50 1.16 -5.47
N ILE A 50 -2.44 1.59 -6.14
CA ILE A 50 -1.16 1.92 -5.51
C ILE A 50 -1.32 3.25 -4.78
N LYS A 51 -1.18 3.22 -3.45
CA LYS A 51 -1.25 4.41 -2.59
C LYS A 51 0.11 4.87 -2.07
N GLU A 52 1.10 3.99 -2.08
CA GLU A 52 2.47 4.34 -1.72
C GLU A 52 3.46 3.46 -2.48
N VAL A 53 4.62 4.02 -2.79
CA VAL A 53 5.76 3.31 -3.37
C VAL A 53 6.95 3.50 -2.44
N GLY A 54 7.48 2.41 -1.92
CA GLY A 54 8.58 2.39 -0.97
C GLY A 54 9.93 2.66 -1.66
N GLN A 55 10.79 3.39 -0.96
CA GLN A 55 12.21 3.53 -1.32
C GLN A 55 12.94 2.20 -1.06
N GLU A 56 14.08 1.99 -1.74
CA GLU A 56 14.95 0.82 -1.55
C GLU A 56 14.20 -0.52 -1.61
N SER A 57 13.33 -0.64 -2.61
CA SER A 57 12.44 -1.78 -2.82
C SER A 57 12.50 -2.32 -4.25
N ALA A 58 11.88 -3.48 -4.50
CA ALA A 58 11.76 -4.07 -5.84
C ALA A 58 11.15 -3.09 -6.87
N VAL A 59 10.13 -2.31 -6.45
CA VAL A 59 9.52 -1.28 -7.30
C VAL A 59 10.52 -0.17 -7.62
N SER A 60 11.27 0.31 -6.63
CA SER A 60 12.28 1.34 -6.84
C SER A 60 13.42 0.88 -7.76
N GLN A 61 13.84 -0.39 -7.64
CA GLN A 61 14.83 -0.99 -8.53
C GLN A 61 14.29 -1.04 -9.96
N TRP A 62 13.09 -1.59 -10.14
CA TRP A 62 12.49 -1.70 -11.46
C TRP A 62 12.30 -0.34 -12.15
N MET A 63 11.92 0.70 -11.40
CA MET A 63 11.78 2.06 -11.94
C MET A 63 13.11 2.67 -12.40
N ARG A 64 14.23 2.34 -11.76
CA ARG A 64 15.57 2.76 -12.23
C ARG A 64 15.93 2.14 -13.58
N GLU A 65 15.53 0.89 -13.79
CA GLU A 65 15.72 0.17 -15.05
C GLU A 65 14.75 0.64 -16.14
N HIS A 66 13.62 1.26 -15.77
CA HIS A 66 12.54 1.65 -16.68
C HIS A 66 12.04 3.07 -16.43
N PRO A 67 12.87 4.11 -16.68
CA PRO A 67 12.53 5.50 -16.36
C PRO A 67 11.28 6.02 -17.09
N ASP A 68 10.97 5.48 -18.28
CA ASP A 68 9.83 5.90 -19.10
C ASP A 68 8.47 5.31 -18.64
N ARG A 69 8.47 4.37 -17.69
CA ARG A 69 7.28 3.64 -17.25
C ARG A 69 7.05 3.74 -15.74
N PRO A 70 6.99 4.95 -15.15
CA PRO A 70 7.02 5.10 -13.71
C PRO A 70 5.80 4.46 -13.02
N ILE A 71 6.03 3.76 -11.92
CA ILE A 71 4.97 3.28 -11.04
C ILE A 71 4.71 4.37 -10.01
N ARG A 72 3.49 4.92 -9.99
CA ARG A 72 3.15 6.08 -9.16
C ARG A 72 1.97 5.79 -8.24
N ILE A 73 1.87 6.62 -7.20
CA ILE A 73 0.61 6.75 -6.45
C ILE A 73 -0.49 7.12 -7.43
N GLY A 74 -1.63 6.42 -7.36
CA GLY A 74 -2.72 6.58 -8.32
C GLY A 74 -2.65 5.66 -9.53
N CYS A 75 -1.71 4.73 -9.60
CA CYS A 75 -1.79 3.63 -10.55
C CYS A 75 -2.78 2.56 -10.07
N ALA A 76 -3.56 1.98 -10.98
CA ALA A 76 -4.39 0.80 -10.71
C ALA A 76 -3.68 -0.46 -11.22
N ILE A 77 -3.62 -1.48 -10.38
CA ILE A 77 -3.22 -2.83 -10.74
C ILE A 77 -4.48 -3.56 -11.22
N LEU A 78 -4.48 -3.93 -12.50
CA LEU A 78 -5.57 -4.61 -13.18
C LEU A 78 -5.44 -6.14 -13.10
N ALA A 79 -4.22 -6.65 -13.02
CA ALA A 79 -3.97 -8.07 -12.85
C ALA A 79 -2.59 -8.32 -12.22
N ILE A 80 -2.43 -9.45 -11.53
CA ILE A 80 -1.16 -9.94 -10.96
C ILE A 80 -0.99 -11.40 -11.33
N ASN A 81 0.09 -11.75 -12.03
CA ASN A 81 0.40 -13.13 -12.42
C ASN A 81 -0.75 -13.83 -13.19
N GLY A 82 -1.56 -13.05 -13.91
CA GLY A 82 -2.73 -13.55 -14.64
C GLY A 82 -4.04 -13.53 -13.86
N GLU A 83 -4.01 -13.28 -12.55
CA GLU A 83 -5.20 -13.11 -11.70
C GLU A 83 -5.77 -11.69 -11.82
N ASP A 84 -7.09 -11.57 -11.97
CA ASP A 84 -7.81 -10.28 -12.05
C ASP A 84 -8.86 -10.07 -10.95
N GLN A 85 -9.04 -11.07 -10.09
CA GLN A 85 -9.90 -10.99 -8.91
C GLN A 85 -9.09 -10.53 -7.70
N ILE A 86 -9.72 -9.73 -6.84
CA ILE A 86 -9.04 -9.07 -5.71
C ILE A 86 -8.36 -10.09 -4.80
N GLU A 87 -9.09 -11.09 -4.30
CA GLU A 87 -8.56 -12.05 -3.32
C GLU A 87 -7.39 -12.89 -3.88
N PRO A 88 -7.48 -13.48 -5.10
CA PRO A 88 -6.33 -14.09 -5.76
C PRO A 88 -5.16 -13.13 -5.97
N MET A 89 -5.39 -11.89 -6.40
CA MET A 89 -4.34 -10.88 -6.55
C MET A 89 -3.63 -10.57 -5.21
N LEU A 90 -4.39 -10.45 -4.12
CA LEU A 90 -3.83 -10.25 -2.78
C LEU A 90 -2.97 -11.44 -2.35
N LYS A 91 -3.43 -12.66 -2.60
CA LYS A 91 -2.66 -13.88 -2.33
C LYS A 91 -1.34 -13.90 -3.11
N GLN A 92 -1.31 -13.41 -4.35
CA GLN A 92 -0.08 -13.33 -5.14
C GLN A 92 0.94 -12.36 -4.51
N LEU A 93 0.48 -11.22 -3.98
CA LEU A 93 1.35 -10.25 -3.29
C LEU A 93 2.05 -10.85 -2.05
N GLU A 94 1.37 -11.78 -1.36
CA GLU A 94 1.88 -12.43 -0.16
C GLU A 94 2.76 -13.64 -0.48
N MET A 95 2.36 -14.47 -1.45
CA MET A 95 2.93 -15.81 -1.64
C MET A 95 3.93 -15.94 -2.79
N SER A 96 4.30 -14.84 -3.46
CA SER A 96 5.19 -14.88 -4.63
C SER A 96 6.47 -14.07 -4.41
N CYS A 97 7.59 -14.54 -4.96
CA CYS A 97 8.83 -13.75 -5.07
C CYS A 97 8.93 -12.97 -6.39
N GLN A 98 8.03 -13.22 -7.34
CA GLN A 98 7.91 -12.49 -8.60
C GLN A 98 6.45 -12.10 -8.84
N LEU A 99 6.25 -10.85 -9.29
CA LEU A 99 4.94 -10.34 -9.70
C LEU A 99 5.03 -9.77 -11.11
N ASP A 100 4.18 -10.27 -11.98
CA ASP A 100 3.89 -9.71 -13.29
C ASP A 100 2.58 -8.92 -13.21
N LEU A 101 2.72 -7.60 -13.03
CA LEU A 101 1.63 -6.66 -12.85
C LEU A 101 1.18 -6.11 -14.22
N LEU A 102 -0.13 -6.03 -14.41
CA LEU A 102 -0.73 -5.19 -15.46
C LEU A 102 -1.24 -3.90 -14.82
N ILE A 103 -0.67 -2.75 -15.18
CA ILE A 103 -0.94 -1.47 -14.53
C ILE A 103 -1.53 -0.46 -15.53
N THR A 104 -2.41 0.42 -15.04
CA THR A 104 -2.85 1.63 -15.74
C THR A 104 -2.68 2.88 -14.86
N ALA A 105 -2.38 4.01 -15.48
CA ALA A 105 -2.42 5.33 -14.83
C ALA A 105 -3.81 6.01 -14.95
N GLU A 106 -4.72 5.41 -15.71
CA GLU A 106 -6.08 5.92 -15.92
C GLU A 106 -7.02 5.37 -14.86
N LEU A 107 -7.35 6.19 -13.86
CA LEU A 107 -8.33 5.87 -12.82
C LEU A 107 -9.73 6.38 -13.17
N THR A 108 -10.75 5.62 -12.79
CA THR A 108 -12.13 6.10 -12.74
C THR A 108 -12.34 7.10 -11.60
N ALA A 109 -13.41 7.91 -11.66
CA ALA A 109 -13.74 8.86 -10.59
C ALA A 109 -13.94 8.17 -9.23
N SER A 110 -14.55 6.98 -9.21
CA SER A 110 -14.74 6.20 -7.98
C SER A 110 -13.40 5.74 -7.40
N GLN A 111 -12.49 5.26 -8.24
CA GLN A 111 -11.13 4.89 -7.84
C GLN A 111 -10.35 6.08 -7.27
N GLN A 112 -10.45 7.26 -7.91
CA GLN A 112 -9.84 8.49 -7.41
C GLN A 112 -10.37 8.87 -6.02
N GLN A 113 -11.69 8.81 -5.83
CA GLN A 113 -12.32 9.10 -4.54
C GLN A 113 -11.90 8.08 -3.46
N MET A 114 -11.86 6.78 -3.80
CA MET A 114 -11.40 5.73 -2.89
C MET A 114 -9.95 5.95 -2.45
N LEU A 115 -9.05 6.22 -3.40
CA LEU A 115 -7.65 6.50 -3.11
C LEU A 115 -7.50 7.72 -2.21
N HIS A 116 -8.17 8.82 -2.55
CA HIS A 116 -8.15 10.05 -1.76
C HIS A 116 -8.61 9.80 -0.33
N GLY A 117 -9.73 9.09 -0.13
CA GLY A 117 -10.20 8.73 1.20
C GLY A 117 -9.23 7.81 1.97
N SER A 118 -8.52 6.91 1.27
CA SER A 118 -7.49 6.05 1.88
C SER A 118 -6.30 6.87 2.36
N LEU A 119 -5.76 7.76 1.52
CA LEU A 119 -4.65 8.66 1.86
C LEU A 119 -5.00 9.58 3.04
N GLN A 120 -6.25 10.04 3.13
CA GLN A 120 -6.78 10.82 4.25
C GLN A 120 -7.09 10.01 5.52
N LYS A 121 -6.96 8.69 5.50
CA LYS A 121 -7.18 7.86 6.69
C LYS A 121 -5.89 7.26 7.22
N THR A 122 -4.83 7.21 6.44
CA THR A 122 -3.58 6.56 6.81
C THR A 122 -2.45 7.56 7.01
N VAL A 123 -1.32 7.06 7.50
CA VAL A 123 -0.06 7.78 7.68
C VAL A 123 0.94 7.20 6.68
N PRO A 124 1.66 8.02 5.87
CA PRO A 124 2.69 7.51 4.96
C PRO A 124 3.76 6.72 5.70
N SER A 125 4.32 5.66 5.09
CA SER A 125 5.25 4.78 5.80
C SER A 125 6.53 5.49 6.26
N PHE A 126 7.03 6.49 5.52
CA PHE A 126 8.21 7.26 5.92
C PHE A 126 7.97 8.06 7.21
N VAL A 127 6.75 8.55 7.42
CA VAL A 127 6.32 9.24 8.64
C VAL A 127 6.35 8.24 9.79
N VAL A 128 5.78 7.05 9.59
CA VAL A 128 5.81 5.96 10.59
C VAL A 128 7.25 5.53 10.95
N GLN A 129 8.17 5.49 9.99
CA GLN A 129 9.56 5.13 10.23
C GLN A 129 10.29 6.10 11.17
N SER A 130 9.82 7.34 11.28
CA SER A 130 10.39 8.34 12.20
C SER A 130 9.88 8.24 13.64
N LEU A 131 8.93 7.34 13.93
CA LEU A 131 8.42 7.13 15.28
C LEU A 131 9.49 6.51 16.19
N SER A 132 9.43 6.88 17.47
CA SER A 132 10.38 6.44 18.48
C SER A 132 10.29 4.93 18.71
N ARG A 133 11.45 4.27 18.56
CA ARG A 133 11.69 2.90 19.02
C ARG A 133 12.11 2.99 20.49
N VAL A 134 11.43 2.27 21.37
CA VAL A 134 11.69 2.31 22.82
C VAL A 134 12.18 0.94 23.31
N ALA A 135 13.32 0.91 24.00
CA ALA A 135 13.80 -0.33 24.60
C ALA A 135 12.77 -0.84 25.59
N ALA A 136 12.39 -2.12 25.47
CA ALA A 136 11.61 -2.75 26.52
C ALA A 136 12.43 -2.63 27.81
N ASN A 137 11.91 -1.94 28.81
CA ASN A 137 12.55 -1.92 30.11
C ASN A 137 12.29 -3.28 30.78
N GLU A 138 13.30 -3.82 31.46
CA GLU A 138 13.16 -5.09 32.19
C GLU A 138 12.20 -4.98 33.40
N SER A 139 11.65 -3.79 33.66
CA SER A 139 10.89 -3.43 34.85
C SER A 139 9.44 -2.98 34.62
N ALA A 140 8.94 -2.91 33.38
CA ALA A 140 7.50 -2.80 33.15
C ALA A 140 6.90 -4.21 33.08
N GLU A 141 5.83 -4.43 33.83
CA GLU A 141 4.97 -5.61 33.67
C GLU A 141 4.70 -5.83 32.18
N ARG A 142 5.04 -7.01 31.67
CA ARG A 142 4.89 -7.48 30.27
C ARG A 142 3.80 -6.74 29.50
N ASP A 143 4.16 -5.65 28.84
CA ASP A 143 3.23 -4.92 27.99
C ASP A 143 2.87 -5.82 26.81
N VAL A 144 1.57 -6.04 26.59
CA VAL A 144 1.04 -6.84 25.48
C VAL A 144 0.69 -5.91 24.33
N CYS A 145 1.10 -6.24 23.11
CA CYS A 145 0.71 -5.51 21.92
C CYS A 145 -0.81 -5.65 21.69
N ALA A 146 -1.57 -4.56 21.83
CA ALA A 146 -3.03 -4.59 21.65
C ALA A 146 -3.51 -4.86 20.21
N ILE A 147 -2.60 -5.11 19.26
CA ILE A 147 -2.93 -5.46 17.86
C ILE A 147 -2.85 -6.98 17.62
N CYS A 148 -1.75 -7.64 18.02
CA CYS A 148 -1.58 -9.09 17.85
C CYS A 148 -1.83 -9.89 19.14
N CYS A 149 -1.98 -9.22 20.27
CA CYS A 149 -2.14 -9.82 21.60
C CYS A 149 -0.94 -10.66 22.06
N GLU A 150 0.27 -10.37 21.55
CA GLU A 150 1.53 -11.01 21.92
C GLU A 150 2.41 -10.07 22.77
N GLU A 151 3.33 -10.64 23.54
CA GLU A 151 4.26 -9.90 24.40
C GLU A 151 5.21 -8.99 23.60
N LEU A 152 5.47 -7.79 24.13
CA LEU A 152 6.43 -6.85 23.57
C LEU A 152 7.87 -7.25 23.95
N GLU A 153 8.41 -8.27 23.29
CA GLU A 153 9.76 -8.80 23.59
C GLU A 153 10.91 -8.01 22.93
N PRO A 154 12.01 -7.73 23.64
CA PRO A 154 13.19 -7.03 23.11
C PRO A 154 14.08 -7.83 22.14
N GLY A 155 13.68 -9.03 21.70
CA GLY A 155 14.57 -10.00 21.05
C GLY A 155 15.02 -9.71 19.61
N SER A 156 14.34 -8.82 18.87
CA SER A 156 14.71 -8.50 17.47
C SER A 156 14.34 -7.07 17.06
N PRO A 157 15.05 -6.46 16.09
CA PRO A 157 14.70 -5.13 15.54
C PRO A 157 13.28 -5.06 14.95
N SER A 158 12.71 -6.21 14.59
CA SER A 158 11.34 -6.40 14.10
C SER A 158 10.32 -6.58 15.23
N SER A 159 10.71 -7.07 16.40
CA SER A 159 9.83 -7.21 17.58
C SER A 159 9.93 -6.03 18.54
N TRP A 160 10.83 -5.07 18.27
CA TRP A 160 11.03 -3.93 19.14
C TRP A 160 9.77 -3.06 19.29
N PRO A 161 9.43 -2.62 20.52
CA PRO A 161 8.27 -1.77 20.76
C PRO A 161 8.43 -0.38 20.13
N MET A 162 7.40 0.05 19.42
CA MET A 162 7.28 1.42 18.91
C MET A 162 6.27 2.17 19.76
N GLN A 163 6.66 3.38 20.20
CA GLN A 163 5.80 4.25 20.98
C GLN A 163 5.14 5.31 20.07
N LEU A 164 3.82 5.42 20.18
CA LEU A 164 3.08 6.51 19.54
C LEU A 164 3.20 7.81 20.35
N PRO A 165 2.95 8.99 19.76
CA PRO A 165 2.99 10.27 20.49
C PRO A 165 2.06 10.36 21.70
N CYS A 166 1.03 9.52 21.75
CA CYS A 166 0.11 9.39 22.89
C CYS A 166 0.64 8.50 24.04
N GLY A 167 1.82 7.88 23.89
CA GLY A 167 2.47 7.04 24.90
C GLY A 167 2.26 5.54 24.75
N HIS A 168 1.28 5.07 23.97
CA HIS A 168 0.98 3.64 23.80
C HIS A 168 2.04 2.90 22.97
N LEU A 169 2.32 1.65 23.36
CA LEU A 169 3.32 0.76 22.78
C LEU A 169 2.71 -0.37 21.94
N PHE A 170 3.38 -0.72 20.86
CA PHE A 170 3.00 -1.82 19.95
C PHE A 170 4.25 -2.39 19.29
N HIS A 171 4.22 -3.62 18.76
CA HIS A 171 5.32 -4.06 17.88
C HIS A 171 5.39 -3.12 16.67
N ALA A 172 6.60 -2.72 16.30
CA ALA A 172 6.85 -1.89 15.11
C ALA A 172 6.10 -2.35 13.84
N PRO A 173 6.11 -3.65 13.44
CA PRO A 173 5.37 -4.11 12.26
C PRO A 173 3.85 -4.00 12.43
N CYS A 174 3.32 -4.25 13.62
CA CYS A 174 1.89 -4.18 13.90
C CYS A 174 1.36 -2.75 13.75
N VAL A 175 2.00 -1.79 14.42
CA VAL A 175 1.56 -0.40 14.36
C VAL A 175 1.87 0.24 13.01
N LYS A 176 2.97 -0.16 12.34
CA LYS A 176 3.24 0.28 10.97
C LYS A 176 2.15 -0.17 10.01
N THR A 177 1.78 -1.44 10.06
CA THR A 177 0.69 -1.97 9.24
C THR A 177 -0.61 -1.22 9.53
N TRP A 178 -0.95 -1.01 10.81
CA TRP A 178 -2.14 -0.26 11.20
C TRP A 178 -2.17 1.17 10.65
N LEU A 179 -1.10 1.93 10.86
CA LEU A 179 -1.01 3.34 10.46
C LEU A 179 -1.00 3.52 8.93
N VAL A 180 -0.30 2.64 8.22
CA VAL A 180 -0.13 2.72 6.76
C VAL A 180 -1.35 2.17 6.02
N THR A 181 -2.03 1.16 6.56
CA THR A 181 -3.11 0.46 5.84
C THR A 181 -4.51 0.84 6.31
N ARG A 182 -4.71 1.16 7.60
CA ARG A 182 -6.03 1.14 8.23
C ARG A 182 -6.47 2.47 8.82
N SER A 183 -5.66 3.08 9.67
CA SER A 183 -6.05 4.31 10.38
C SER A 183 -4.85 5.07 10.91
N ARG A 184 -4.87 6.39 10.82
CA ARG A 184 -3.92 7.33 11.42
C ARG A 184 -4.16 7.60 12.90
N ARG A 185 -5.03 6.82 13.54
CA ARG A 185 -5.39 6.98 14.96
C ARG A 185 -4.87 5.79 15.75
N CYS A 186 -4.43 6.05 16.97
CA CYS A 186 -3.98 5.02 17.90
C CYS A 186 -5.07 3.94 18.10
N PRO A 187 -4.75 2.64 17.99
CA PRO A 187 -5.71 1.55 18.24
C PRO A 187 -6.32 1.56 19.65
N MET A 188 -5.59 2.08 20.65
CA MET A 188 -6.01 2.04 22.06
C MET A 188 -6.84 3.26 22.47
N CYS A 189 -6.32 4.47 22.26
CA CYS A 189 -6.98 5.70 22.73
C CYS A 189 -7.65 6.52 21.63
N ASN A 190 -7.57 6.07 20.37
CA ASN A 190 -8.12 6.77 19.21
C ASN A 190 -7.56 8.19 19.02
N GLN A 191 -6.45 8.58 19.65
CA GLN A 191 -5.81 9.86 19.36
C GLN A 191 -5.16 9.85 17.97
N ALA A 192 -5.25 10.96 17.25
CA ALA A 192 -4.61 11.11 15.95
C ALA A 192 -3.07 11.08 16.12
N VAL A 193 -2.41 10.33 15.25
CA VAL A 193 -0.95 10.31 15.16
C VAL A 193 -0.53 11.48 14.28
N GLU A 194 -0.35 12.63 14.91
CA GLU A 194 0.25 13.81 14.29
C GLU A 194 1.73 13.84 14.66
N LEU A 195 2.61 13.75 13.65
CA LEU A 195 4.03 13.94 13.90
C LEU A 195 4.31 15.43 14.07
N LYS A 196 4.99 15.79 15.16
CA LYS A 196 5.54 17.13 15.37
C LYS A 196 6.86 17.38 14.64
N ALA A 197 7.37 16.42 13.88
CA ALA A 197 8.60 16.60 13.11
C ALA A 197 8.28 17.26 11.75
N PRO A 198 9.00 18.33 11.35
CA PRO A 198 8.86 18.87 10.01
C PRO A 198 9.25 17.79 8.99
N LEU A 199 8.41 17.61 7.97
CA LEU A 199 8.75 16.82 6.80
C LEU A 199 10.11 17.31 6.27
N PRO A 200 11.09 16.43 5.98
CA PRO A 200 12.27 16.83 5.21
C PRO A 200 11.78 17.48 3.91
N ARG A 201 12.20 18.73 3.66
CA ARG A 201 11.65 19.61 2.60
C ARG A 201 11.91 19.13 1.16
N GLU A 202 12.32 17.89 0.93
CA GLU A 202 12.83 17.44 -0.39
C GLU A 202 11.97 16.41 -1.12
N VAL A 203 10.72 16.10 -0.69
CA VAL A 203 9.90 15.07 -1.37
C VAL A 203 8.57 15.59 -1.94
N LEU A 204 8.34 16.90 -2.00
CA LEU A 204 7.20 17.47 -2.72
C LEU A 204 7.69 18.46 -3.79
N PRO A 205 7.81 18.06 -5.06
CA PRO A 205 7.80 19.03 -6.14
C PRO A 205 6.41 19.66 -6.18
N ASN A 206 6.31 20.84 -5.56
CA ASN A 206 5.23 21.82 -5.65
C ASN A 206 3.81 21.31 -5.38
N ALA A 207 3.41 21.32 -4.11
CA ALA A 207 2.03 21.56 -3.74
C ALA A 207 1.95 22.86 -2.94
N SER A 208 1.83 23.98 -3.66
CA SER A 208 1.35 25.24 -3.11
C SER A 208 -0.13 25.04 -2.75
N LEU A 209 -0.40 24.60 -1.52
CA LEU A 209 -1.74 24.70 -0.93
C LEU A 209 -1.62 25.60 0.29
N SER A 210 -1.84 26.89 0.03
CA SER A 210 -2.19 27.88 1.04
C SER A 210 -3.51 27.46 1.71
N PHE A 211 -3.48 27.21 3.00
CA PHE A 211 -4.68 27.06 3.82
C PHE A 211 -5.00 28.43 4.43
N HIS A 212 -6.20 28.94 4.13
CA HIS A 212 -6.93 29.91 4.95
C HIS A 212 -7.96 29.15 5.78
#